data_AF-L8LR09-F1
#
_entry.id   AF-L8LR09-F1
#
_cell.length_a   1.000
_cell.length_b   1.000
_cell.length_c   1.000
_cell.angle_alpha   90.00
_cell.angle_beta   90.00
_cell.angle_gamma   90.00
#
_symmetry.space_group_name_H-M   'P 1'
#
loop_
_entity.id
_entity.type
_entity.pdbx_description
1 polymer ?
#
loop_
_entity_poly.entity_id
_entity_poly.type
_entity_poly.pdbx_seq_one_letter_code
_entity_poly.pdbx_strand_id
1 'polypeptide(L)'
;MDFTSIIVNIIGILLGIATFLFIFRIVLTWYPQADSNRLPFNLITWPTEPFLVPFRKIVPPLGGVDITPIIWVGICTLLREILLGQQGLITMALR
;
A
#
# COMPACT_ATOMS: atom_id res chain seq x y z
N MET A 1 -22.80 5.03 -15.88
CA MET A 1 -21.40 5.03 -15.46
C MET A 1 -20.58 4.63 -16.66
N ASP A 2 -19.70 5.51 -17.12
CA ASP A 2 -18.88 5.23 -18.31
C ASP A 2 -17.76 4.26 -17.94
N PHE A 3 -17.32 3.45 -18.90
CA PHE A 3 -16.29 2.43 -18.72
C PHE A 3 -15.03 2.97 -18.02
N THR A 4 -14.62 4.18 -18.40
CA THR A 4 -13.51 4.92 -17.79
C THR A 4 -13.71 5.16 -16.30
N SER A 5 -14.92 5.55 -15.88
CA SER A 5 -15.23 5.80 -14.48
C SER A 5 -15.17 4.51 -13.65
N ILE A 6 -15.56 3.38 -14.24
CA ILE A 6 -15.49 2.07 -13.57
C ILE A 6 -14.03 1.68 -13.32
N ILE A 7 -13.16 1.82 -14.33
CA ILE A 7 -11.73 1.52 -14.21
C ILE A 7 -11.08 2.39 -13.13
N VAL A 8 -11.30 3.71 -13.19
CA VAL A 8 -10.72 4.67 -12.24
C VAL A 8 -11.14 4.33 -10.81
N ASN A 9 -12.41 3.99 -10.59
CA ASN A 9 -12.92 3.63 -9.27
C ASN A 9 -12.30 2.32 -8.74
N ILE A 10 -12.22 1.27 -9.57
CA ILE A 10 -11.64 -0.01 -9.16
C ILE A 10 -10.17 0.16 -8.77
N ILE A 11 -9.37 0.79 -9.63
CA ILE A 11 -7.94 1.01 -9.36
C ILE A 11 -7.77 1.93 -8.14
N GLY A 12 -8.61 2.97 -8.02
CA GLY A 12 -8.56 3.90 -6.90
C GLY A 12 -8.85 3.23 -5.55
N ILE A 13 -9.83 2.33 -5.51
CA ILE A 13 -10.14 1.54 -4.32
C ILE A 13 -9.00 0.59 -3.99
N LEU A 14 -8.44 -0.12 -4.98
CA LEU A 14 -7.33 -1.05 -4.77
C LEU A 14 -6.09 -0.35 -4.20
N LEU A 15 -5.68 0.77 -4.81
CA LEU A 15 -4.54 1.56 -4.32
C LEU A 15 -4.84 2.20 -2.95
N GLY A 16 -6.08 2.60 -2.70
CA GLY A 16 -6.54 3.11 -1.41
C GLY A 16 -6.43 2.05 -0.30
N ILE A 17 -6.92 0.84 -0.56
CA ILE A 17 -6.81 -0.30 0.37
C ILE A 17 -5.34 -0.64 0.60
N ALA A 18 -4.53 -0.74 -0.45
CA ALA A 18 -3.10 -1.03 -0.31
C ALA A 18 -2.40 0.01 0.58
N THR A 19 -2.64 1.31 0.32
CA THR A 19 -2.10 2.41 1.14
C THR A 19 -2.51 2.26 2.60
N PHE A 20 -3.79 1.98 2.84
CA PHE A 20 -4.33 1.79 4.19
C PHE A 20 -3.67 0.60 4.91
N LEU A 21 -3.54 -0.53 4.23
CA LEU A 21 -2.86 -1.71 4.80
C LEU A 21 -1.41 -1.41 5.14
N PHE A 22 -0.67 -0.68 4.30
CA PHE A 22 0.70 -0.27 4.63
C PHE A 22 0.76 0.69 5.81
N ILE A 23 -0.20 1.62 5.96
CA ILE A 23 -0.29 2.47 7.16
C ILE A 23 -0.46 1.63 8.42
N PHE A 24 -1.39 0.67 8.42
CA PHE A 24 -1.54 -0.26 9.55
C PHE A 24 -0.30 -1.11 9.77
N ARG A 25 0.40 -1.48 8.70
CA ARG A 25 1.64 -2.24 8.80
C ARG A 25 2.74 -1.44 9.49
N ILE A 26 2.83 -0.11 9.29
CA ILE A 26 3.73 0.77 10.08
C ILE A 26 3.41 0.66 11.58
N VAL A 27 2.12 0.73 11.94
CA VAL A 27 1.73 0.62 13.35
C VAL A 27 2.10 -0.75 13.91
N LEU A 28 1.86 -1.84 13.17
CA LEU A 28 2.20 -3.19 13.63
C LEU A 28 3.71 -3.40 13.82
N THR A 29 4.56 -2.70 13.07
CA THR A 29 6.02 -2.83 13.24
C THR A 29 6.52 -2.16 14.51
N TRP A 30 5.73 -1.26 15.11
CA TRP A 30 6.03 -0.67 16.43
C TRP A 30 5.64 -1.58 17.60
N TYR A 31 4.75 -2.55 17.37
CA TYR A 31 4.26 -3.49 18.38
C TYR A 31 4.66 -4.93 18.04
N PRO A 32 5.95 -5.29 18.17
CA PRO A 32 6.45 -6.64 17.81
C PRO A 32 5.85 -7.76 18.66
N GLN A 33 5.20 -7.43 19.79
CA GLN A 33 4.48 -8.39 20.63
C GLN A 33 3.14 -8.82 20.02
N ALA A 34 2.62 -8.09 19.03
CA ALA A 34 1.40 -8.46 18.31
C ALA A 34 1.70 -9.64 17.36
N ASP A 35 1.00 -10.75 17.57
CA ASP A 35 1.14 -11.92 16.72
C ASP A 35 0.59 -11.64 15.30
N SER A 36 1.51 -11.42 14.37
CA SER A 36 1.21 -11.08 12.98
C SER A 36 0.48 -12.20 12.22
N ASN A 37 0.47 -13.44 12.71
CA ASN A 37 -0.25 -14.56 12.10
C ASN A 37 -1.65 -14.77 12.68
N ARG A 38 -2.01 -14.05 13.75
CA ARG A 38 -3.33 -14.14 14.38
C ARG A 38 -4.29 -13.09 13.82
N LEU A 39 -5.57 -13.43 13.74
CA LEU A 39 -6.64 -12.46 13.45
C LEU A 39 -6.71 -11.40 14.57
N PRO A 40 -6.85 -10.10 14.24
CA PRO A 40 -7.04 -9.52 12.90
C PRO A 40 -5.74 -9.12 12.17
N PHE A 41 -4.57 -9.27 12.81
CA PHE A 41 -3.29 -8.75 12.31
C PHE A 41 -2.79 -9.42 11.03
N ASN A 42 -3.14 -10.69 10.82
CA ASN A 42 -2.82 -11.42 9.59
C ASN A 42 -3.49 -10.81 8.34
N LEU A 43 -4.66 -10.19 8.47
CA LEU A 43 -5.35 -9.50 7.36
C LEU A 43 -4.54 -8.32 6.82
N ILE A 44 -3.66 -7.74 7.65
CA ILE A 44 -2.76 -6.66 7.26
C ILE A 44 -1.42 -7.22 6.82
N THR A 45 -0.90 -8.19 7.57
CA THR A 45 0.45 -8.73 7.36
C THR A 45 0.55 -9.50 6.06
N TRP A 46 -0.36 -10.46 5.81
CA TRP A 46 -0.27 -11.32 4.62
C TRP A 46 -0.31 -10.58 3.28
N PRO A 47 -1.20 -9.59 3.03
CA PRO A 47 -1.20 -8.89 1.76
C PRO A 47 -0.01 -7.93 1.60
N THR A 48 0.58 -7.43 2.70
CA THR A 48 1.70 -6.47 2.62
C THR A 48 3.06 -7.16 2.55
N GLU A 49 3.22 -8.32 3.20
CA GLU A 49 4.51 -8.99 3.36
C GLU A 49 5.25 -9.36 2.06
N PRO A 50 4.59 -9.84 0.99
CA PRO A 50 5.26 -10.11 -0.30
C PRO A 50 5.99 -8.91 -0.89
N PHE A 51 5.51 -7.70 -0.59
CA PHE A 51 6.12 -6.44 -1.03
C PHE A 51 7.26 -5.98 -0.12
N LEU A 52 7.17 -6.30 1.18
CA LEU A 52 8.14 -5.85 2.19
C LEU A 52 9.38 -6.75 2.25
N VAL A 53 9.22 -8.08 2.14
CA VAL A 53 10.34 -9.04 2.18
C VAL A 53 11.49 -8.69 1.21
N PRO A 54 11.24 -8.42 -0.09
CA PRO A 54 12.31 -8.02 -0.99
C PRO A 54 12.89 -6.65 -0.64
N PHE A 55 12.06 -5.70 -0.21
CA PHE A 55 12.51 -4.34 0.14
C PHE A 55 13.37 -4.30 1.40
N ARG A 56 13.10 -5.15 2.39
CA ARG A 56 13.93 -5.26 3.61
C ARG A 56 15.37 -5.70 3.34
N LYS A 57 15.64 -6.30 2.17
CA LYS A 57 17.01 -6.61 1.74
C LYS A 57 17.79 -5.36 1.31
N ILE A 58 17.08 -4.32 0.88
CA ILE A 58 17.66 -3.06 0.40
C ILE A 58 17.67 -2.03 1.55
N VAL A 59 16.55 -1.93 2.27
CA VAL A 59 16.38 -1.03 3.40
C VAL A 59 16.11 -1.87 4.64
N PRO A 60 17.15 -2.25 5.41
CA PRO A 60 16.97 -3.05 6.60
C PRO A 60 16.18 -2.29 7.68
N PRO A 61 15.50 -2.99 8.60
CA PRO A 61 14.84 -2.37 9.74
C PRO A 61 15.81 -1.50 10.55
N LEU A 62 15.37 -0.30 10.95
CA LEU A 62 16.15 0.60 11.80
C LEU A 62 15.62 0.54 13.23
N GLY A 63 16.51 0.28 14.19
CA GLY A 63 16.13 0.20 15.61
C GLY A 63 15.08 -0.87 15.90
N GLY A 64 15.03 -1.95 15.11
CA GLY A 64 14.03 -3.02 15.24
C GLY A 64 12.66 -2.71 14.64
N VAL A 65 12.47 -1.52 14.06
CA VAL A 65 11.25 -1.11 13.36
C VAL A 65 11.44 -1.21 11.86
N ASP A 66 10.51 -1.91 11.20
CA ASP A 66 10.48 -1.96 9.75
C ASP A 66 9.85 -0.67 9.17
N ILE A 67 10.68 0.07 8.45
CA ILE A 67 10.37 1.34 7.77
C ILE A 67 9.98 1.14 6.31
N THR A 68 10.14 -0.07 5.76
CA THR A 68 9.76 -0.37 4.37
C THR A 68 8.26 -0.12 4.06
N PRO A 69 7.30 -0.29 5.00
CA PRO A 69 5.91 0.07 4.74
C PRO A 69 5.70 1.56 4.46
N ILE A 70 6.50 2.45 5.05
CA ILE A 70 6.42 3.90 4.81
C ILE A 70 6.74 4.21 3.34
N ILE A 71 7.77 3.55 2.81
CA ILE A 71 8.16 3.68 1.40
C ILE A 71 7.01 3.24 0.51
N TRP A 72 6.33 2.14 0.85
CA TRP A 72 5.18 1.65 0.10
C TRP A 72 3.95 2.56 0.18
N VAL A 73 3.70 3.25 1.29
CA VAL A 73 2.70 4.33 1.35
C VAL A 73 3.02 5.42 0.32
N GLY A 74 4.29 5.86 0.25
CA GLY A 74 4.75 6.82 -0.75
C GLY A 74 4.55 6.33 -2.19
N ILE A 75 4.93 5.08 -2.47
CA ILE A 75 4.77 4.46 -3.80
C ILE A 75 3.28 4.38 -4.18
N CYS A 76 2.42 3.85 -3.30
CA CYS A 76 0.99 3.68 -3.60
C CYS A 76 0.29 5.02 -3.83
N THR A 77 0.59 6.03 -3.01
CA THR A 77 0.00 7.38 -3.15
C THR A 77 0.50 8.08 -4.41
N LEU A 78 1.80 7.98 -4.72
CA LEU A 78 2.35 8.53 -5.96
C LEU A 78 1.75 7.85 -7.20
N LEU A 79 1.65 6.51 -7.20
CA LEU A 79 1.01 5.77 -8.29
C LEU A 79 -0.45 6.18 -8.45
N ARG A 80 -1.18 6.37 -7.35
CA ARG A 80 -2.57 6.84 -7.41
C ARG A 80 -2.67 8.20 -8.07
N GLU A 81 -1.80 9.14 -7.72
CA GLU A 81 -1.81 10.49 -8.32
C GLU A 81 -1.43 10.45 -9.81
N ILE A 82 -0.35 9.75 -10.16
CA ILE A 82 0.10 9.62 -11.56
C ILE A 82 -0.96 8.94 -12.44
N LEU A 83 -1.65 7.92 -11.93
CA LEU A 83 -2.61 7.16 -12.73
C LEU A 83 -3.99 7.81 -12.75
N LEU A 84 -4.48 8.30 -11.61
CA LEU A 84 -5.88 8.65 -11.39
C LEU A 84 -6.11 10.11 -10.97
N GLY A 85 -5.05 10.90 -10.79
CA GLY A 85 -5.16 12.32 -10.40
C GLY A 85 -5.92 13.15 -11.42
N GLN A 86 -6.03 14.46 -11.14
CA GLN A 86 -6.73 15.39 -12.05
C GLN A 86 -6.09 15.40 -13.45
N GLN A 87 -4.77 15.17 -13.50
CA GLN A 87 -3.98 14.99 -14.72
C GLN A 87 -3.50 13.53 -14.90
N GLY A 88 -4.18 12.57 -14.28
CA GLY A 88 -3.78 11.18 -14.27
C GLY A 88 -3.79 10.54 -15.66
N LEU A 89 -2.79 9.71 -15.93
CA LEU A 89 -2.58 9.08 -17.24
C LEU A 89 -3.82 8.30 -17.72
N ILE A 90 -4.48 7.56 -16.83
CA ILE A 90 -5.66 6.76 -17.16
C ILE A 90 -6.87 7.68 -17.39
N THR A 91 -7.00 8.71 -16.55
CA THR A 91 -8.07 9.70 -16.67
C THR A 91 -7.98 10.48 -17.98
N MET A 92 -6.77 10.79 -18.45
CA MET A 92 -6.55 11.47 -19.73
C MET A 92 -6.69 10.54 -20.94
N ALA A 93 -6.16 9.32 -20.86
CA ALA A 93 -6.13 8.41 -22.01
C ALA A 93 -7.49 7.83 -22.38
N LEU A 94 -8.42 7.74 -21.42
CA LEU A 94 -9.73 7.12 -21.57
C LEU A 94 -10.88 8.13 -21.64
N ARG A 95 -10.58 9.43 -21.76
CA ARG A 95 -11.56 10.52 -21.88
C ARG A 95 -11.49 11.14 -23.26
#